data_AF-S4PUL4-F1
#
_entry.id   AF-S4PUL4-F1
#
_cell.length_a   1.000
_cell.length_b   1.000
_cell.length_c   1.000
_cell.angle_alpha   90.00
_cell.angle_beta   90.00
_cell.angle_gamma   90.00
#
_symmetry.space_group_name_H-M   'P 1'
#
loop_
_entity.id
_entity.type
_entity.pdbx_description
1 polymer ?
#
loop_
_entity_poly.entity_id
_entity_poly.type
_entity_poly.pdbx_seq_one_letter_code
_entity_poly.pdbx_strand_id
1 'polypeptide(L)'
;MACMVETDETTPDNDETIPEETITFLYKLSPGACPKSYGFNAARLAGIPREITARAHQVSRNLEKEATCVRAFRDILKINSASDLRKILP
;
A
#
# COMPACT_ATOMS: atom_id res chain seq x y z
N MET A 1 -0.75 -16.00 0.16
CA MET A 1 -0.23 -16.23 1.52
C MET A 1 -1.06 -15.40 2.47
N ALA A 2 -1.72 -16.03 3.43
CA ALA A 2 -2.51 -15.33 4.44
C ALA A 2 -1.61 -14.88 5.61
N CYS A 3 -1.86 -13.65 6.06
CA CYS A 3 -1.19 -13.05 7.21
C CYS A 3 -2.24 -12.44 8.13
N MET A 4 -1.99 -12.46 9.44
CA MET A 4 -2.74 -11.68 10.42
C MET A 4 -1.92 -10.45 10.79
N VAL A 5 -2.54 -9.27 10.77
CA VAL A 5 -1.87 -7.99 11.03
C VAL A 5 -2.55 -7.34 12.22
N GLU A 6 -1.76 -7.02 13.23
CA GLU A 6 -2.18 -6.27 14.42
C GLU A 6 -1.49 -4.91 14.38
N THR A 7 -2.29 -3.84 14.36
CA THR A 7 -1.83 -2.45 14.40
C THR A 7 -2.03 -1.89 15.79
N ASP A 8 -0.98 -1.28 16.36
CA ASP A 8 -1.14 -0.48 17.58
C ASP A 8 -1.79 0.88 17.22
N GLU A 9 -3.09 1.01 17.52
CA GLU A 9 -3.91 2.19 17.22
C GLU A 9 -3.42 3.47 17.93
N THR A 10 -2.48 3.36 18.87
CA THR A 10 -1.90 4.52 19.57
C THR A 10 -0.95 5.35 18.69
N THR A 11 -0.52 4.83 17.53
CA THR A 11 0.31 5.57 16.57
C THR A 11 -0.50 5.99 15.34
N PRO A 12 -0.77 7.29 15.14
CA PRO A 12 -1.50 7.75 13.96
C PRO A 12 -0.69 7.49 12.68
N ASP A 13 -1.36 7.00 11.64
CA ASP A 13 -0.79 6.89 10.28
C ASP A 13 -0.63 8.30 9.71
N ASN A 14 0.54 8.88 9.93
CA ASN A 14 0.94 10.18 9.41
C ASN A 14 2.22 10.04 8.54
N ASP A 15 2.66 11.15 7.95
CA ASP A 15 3.82 11.16 7.05
C ASP A 15 5.16 10.85 7.73
N GLU A 16 5.23 10.90 9.06
CA GLU A 16 6.47 10.71 9.83
C GLU A 16 6.58 9.35 10.54
N THR A 17 5.46 8.70 10.86
CA THR A 17 5.43 7.44 11.59
C THR A 17 4.75 6.31 10.81
N ILE A 18 5.53 5.31 10.40
CA ILE A 18 4.99 4.01 9.98
C ILE A 18 4.35 3.36 11.23
N PRO A 19 3.05 2.98 11.20
CA PRO A 19 2.43 2.23 12.27
C PRO A 19 3.22 0.95 12.56
N GLU A 20 3.50 0.67 13.83
CA GLU A 20 4.15 -0.58 14.19
C GLU A 20 3.14 -1.73 14.05
N GLU A 21 3.21 -2.40 12.90
CA GLU A 21 2.42 -3.59 12.62
C GLU A 21 3.15 -4.84 13.11
N THR A 22 2.46 -5.67 13.90
CA THR A 22 2.88 -7.04 14.16
C THR A 22 2.24 -7.96 13.13
N ILE A 23 3.06 -8.76 12.44
CA ILE A 23 2.61 -9.67 11.39
C ILE A 23 2.83 -11.11 11.82
N THR A 24 1.76 -11.89 11.79
CA THR A 24 1.81 -13.34 11.94
C THR A 24 1.61 -14.02 10.59
N PHE A 25 2.62 -14.80 10.17
CA PHE A 25 2.53 -15.62 8.96
C PHE A 25 1.70 -16.87 9.26
N LEU A 26 0.56 -17.01 8.57
CA LEU A 26 -0.33 -18.16 8.75
C LEU A 26 0.06 -19.36 7.89
N TYR A 27 1.04 -19.18 6.99
CA TYR A 27 1.52 -20.19 6.02
C TYR A 27 0.40 -20.88 5.22
N LYS A 28 -0.75 -20.22 5.09
CA LYS A 28 -1.92 -20.72 4.39
C LYS A 28 -2.05 -20.04 3.02
N LEU A 29 -2.32 -20.82 1.98
CA LEU A 29 -2.74 -20.29 0.70
C LEU A 29 -4.22 -19.88 0.80
N SER A 30 -4.52 -18.64 0.40
CA SER A 30 -5.86 -18.08 0.36
C SER A 30 -6.10 -17.44 -1.01
N PRO A 31 -7.35 -17.45 -1.52
CA PRO A 31 -7.69 -16.74 -2.74
C PRO A 31 -7.59 -15.23 -2.56
N GLY A 32 -7.40 -14.51 -3.67
CA GLY A 32 -7.30 -13.05 -3.71
C GLY A 32 -5.86 -12.53 -3.65
N ALA A 33 -5.72 -11.23 -3.91
CA ALA A 33 -4.46 -10.52 -3.77
C ALA A 33 -4.10 -10.32 -2.30
N CYS A 34 -2.82 -10.12 -2.04
CA CYS A 34 -2.37 -9.71 -0.71
C CYS A 34 -2.92 -8.29 -0.41
N PRO A 35 -3.53 -8.05 0.77
CA PRO A 35 -4.16 -6.77 1.05
C PRO A 35 -3.17 -5.60 1.15
N LYS A 36 -1.91 -5.86 1.51
CA LYS A 36 -0.84 -4.85 1.64
C LYS A 36 0.52 -5.44 1.26
N SER A 37 1.49 -4.58 0.95
CA SER A 37 2.90 -4.98 0.84
C SER A 37 3.53 -5.10 2.23
N TYR A 38 4.16 -6.25 2.51
CA TYR A 38 4.89 -6.48 3.77
C TYR A 38 6.40 -6.28 3.64
N GLY A 39 6.88 -5.69 2.54
CA GLY A 39 8.30 -5.51 2.27
C GLY A 39 9.02 -4.65 3.32
N PHE A 40 8.38 -3.60 3.83
CA PHE A 40 8.96 -2.76 4.89
C PHE A 40 9.11 -3.49 6.22
N ASN A 41 8.16 -4.39 6.53
CA ASN A 41 8.26 -5.26 7.70
C ASN A 41 9.44 -6.23 7.56
N ALA A 42 9.65 -6.81 6.38
CA ALA A 42 10.81 -7.65 6.10
C ALA A 42 12.14 -6.86 6.19
N ALA A 43 12.19 -5.62 5.69
CA ALA A 43 13.37 -4.77 5.82
C ALA A 43 13.71 -4.46 7.29
N ARG A 44 12.68 -4.22 8.12
CA ARG A 44 12.87 -4.04 9.58
C ARG A 44 13.43 -5.30 10.23
N LEU A 45 12.93 -6.48 9.88
CA LEU A 45 13.46 -7.76 10.36
C LEU A 45 14.93 -7.99 9.93
N ALA A 46 15.32 -7.47 8.77
CA ALA A 46 16.69 -7.50 8.28
C ALA A 46 17.61 -6.45 8.95
N GLY A 47 17.11 -5.66 9.91
CA GLY A 47 17.89 -4.66 10.63
C GLY A 47 18.13 -3.36 9.85
N ILE A 48 17.34 -3.08 8.81
CA ILE A 48 17.44 -1.80 8.10
C ILE A 48 16.99 -0.65 9.03
N PRO A 49 17.77 0.45 9.14
CA PRO A 49 17.42 1.60 9.96
C PRO A 49 16.02 2.17 9.69
N ARG A 50 15.33 2.58 10.76
CA ARG A 50 13.94 3.07 10.72
C ARG A 50 13.77 4.30 9.82
N GLU A 51 14.73 5.21 9.83
CA GLU A 51 14.73 6.40 8.97
C GLU A 51 14.73 6.06 7.46
N ILE A 52 15.40 4.97 7.08
CA ILE A 52 15.45 4.51 5.69
C ILE A 52 14.09 3.95 5.28
N THR A 53 13.51 3.08 6.11
CA THR A 53 12.20 2.48 5.81
C THR A 53 11.08 3.51 5.86
N ALA A 54 11.11 4.48 6.77
CA ALA A 54 10.19 5.61 6.84
C ALA A 54 10.22 6.44 5.55
N ARG A 55 11.40 6.88 5.10
CA ARG A 55 11.54 7.62 3.84
C ARG A 55 11.09 6.79 2.64
N ALA A 56 11.44 5.50 2.60
CA ALA A 56 11.04 4.62 1.51
C ALA A 56 9.53 4.41 1.45
N HIS A 57 8.85 4.32 2.61
CA HIS A 57 7.39 4.28 2.70
C HIS A 57 6.76 5.55 2.09
N GLN A 58 7.31 6.72 2.42
CA GLN A 58 6.80 7.98 1.86
C GLN A 58 6.96 8.07 0.35
N VAL A 59 8.13 7.68 -0.17
CA VAL A 59 8.38 7.61 -1.63
C VAL A 59 7.43 6.61 -2.29
N SER A 60 7.20 5.44 -1.69
CA SER A 60 6.27 4.43 -2.20
C SER A 60 4.84 4.97 -2.32
N ARG A 61 4.34 5.68 -1.30
CA ARG A 61 2.99 6.30 -1.34
C ARG A 61 2.86 7.29 -2.50
N ASN A 62 3.89 8.09 -2.76
CA ASN A 62 3.86 9.04 -3.87
C ASN A 62 3.85 8.34 -5.23
N LEU A 63 4.68 7.30 -5.40
CA LEU A 63 4.71 6.50 -6.63
C LEU A 63 3.39 5.78 -6.89
N GLU A 64 2.72 5.28 -5.85
CA GLU A 64 1.40 4.66 -5.99
C GLU A 64 0.31 5.65 -6.42
N LYS A 65 0.36 6.90 -5.90
CA LYS A 65 -0.52 7.99 -6.36
C LYS A 65 -0.30 8.28 -7.84
N GLU A 66 0.95 8.46 -8.25
CA GLU A 66 1.31 8.70 -9.66
C GLU A 66 0.85 7.55 -10.57
N ALA A 67 1.12 6.31 -10.19
CA ALA A 67 0.68 5.13 -10.92
C ALA A 67 -0.84 5.06 -11.05
N THR A 68 -1.57 5.48 -10.02
CA THR A 68 -3.04 5.55 -10.03
C THR A 68 -3.53 6.61 -11.00
N CYS A 69 -2.93 7.80 -11.03
CA CYS A 69 -3.26 8.83 -12.02
C CYS A 69 -3.02 8.35 -13.46
N VAL A 70 -1.89 7.68 -13.72
CA VAL A 70 -1.58 7.13 -15.05
C VAL A 70 -2.59 6.07 -15.47
N ARG A 71 -3.01 5.19 -14.55
CA ARG A 71 -4.07 4.20 -14.80
C ARG A 71 -5.39 4.88 -15.13
N ALA A 72 -5.84 5.82 -14.29
CA ALA A 72 -7.08 6.55 -14.51
C ALA A 72 -7.08 7.28 -15.86
N PHE A 73 -5.99 7.95 -16.22
CA PHE A 73 -5.87 8.62 -17.51
C PHE A 73 -5.98 7.64 -18.69
N ARG A 74 -5.27 6.50 -18.61
CA ARG A 74 -5.37 5.45 -19.63
C ARG A 74 -6.78 4.91 -19.77
N ASP A 75 -7.48 4.74 -18.66
CA ASP A 75 -8.85 4.23 -18.65
C ASP A 75 -9.80 5.27 -19.28
N ILE A 76 -9.64 6.56 -18.94
CA ILE A 76 -10.39 7.67 -19.55
C ILE A 76 -10.23 7.70 -21.08
N LEU A 77 -9.02 7.54 -21.59
CA LEU A 77 -8.76 7.53 -23.04
C LEU A 77 -9.46 6.37 -23.79
N LYS A 78 -9.88 5.31 -23.09
CA LYS A 78 -10.58 4.17 -23.68
C LYS A 78 -12.10 4.28 -23.60
N ILE A 79 -12.62 5.32 -22.95
CA ILE A 79 -14.07 5.50 -22.77
C ILE A 79 -14.69 6.08 -24.04
N ASN A 80 -15.80 5.48 -24.48
CA ASN A 80 -16.59 5.96 -25.62
C ASN A 80 -17.89 6.67 -25.21
N SER A 81 -18.20 6.76 -23.91
CA SER A 81 -19.42 7.41 -23.38
C SER A 81 -19.16 8.26 -22.14
N ALA A 82 -19.73 9.47 -22.11
CA ALA A 82 -19.58 10.41 -21.00
C ALA A 82 -20.14 9.89 -19.65
N SER A 83 -21.04 8.91 -19.66
CA SER A 83 -21.60 8.31 -18.45
C SER A 83 -20.58 7.49 -17.64
N ASP A 84 -19.55 6.95 -18.30
CA ASP A 84 -18.57 6.06 -17.65
C ASP A 84 -17.41 6.83 -17.00
N LEU A 85 -17.20 8.09 -17.40
CA LEU A 85 -16.21 9.00 -16.81
C LEU A 85 -16.41 9.21 -15.31
N ARG A 86 -17.68 9.31 -14.85
CA ARG A 86 -18.03 9.50 -13.43
C ARG A 86 -17.64 8.34 -12.51
N LYS A 87 -17.35 7.16 -13.07
CA LYS A 87 -16.96 5.97 -12.28
C LYS A 87 -15.46 5.86 -12.08
N ILE A 88 -14.66 6.58 -12.87
CA ILE A 88 -13.19 6.48 -12.91
C ILE A 88 -12.53 7.65 -12.18
N LEU A 89 -13.20 8.81 -12.13
CA LEU A 89 -12.74 9.95 -11.35
C LEU A 89 -13.21 9.82 -9.89
N PRO A 90 -12.30 9.97 -8.90
CA PRO A 90 -12.65 9.93 -7.48
C PRO A 90 -13.52 11.11 -7.05
#